data_AF-A0A1Q6CEZ7-F1
#
_entry.id   AF-A0A1Q6CEZ7-F1
#
_cell.length_a   1.000
_cell.length_b   1.000
_cell.length_c   1.000
_cell.angle_alpha   90.00
_cell.angle_beta   90.00
_cell.angle_gamma   90.00
#
_symmetry.space_group_name_H-M   'P 1'
#
loop_
_entity.id
_entity.type
_entity.pdbx_description
1 polymer ?
#
loop_
_entity_poly.entity_id
_entity_poly.type
_entity_poly.pdbx_seq_one_letter_code
_entity_poly.pdbx_strand_id
1 'polypeptide(L)'
;MKFITKSLIICLFLFSNVIFAHQQKAAISTVLFNPNTENIEVSHRFYLHDAEHAVKHIFGKNADIIQSKQTQQRFFEYVMSRFSLKDDKGNTIDLGPVGFEVDGKFFWVYQETKQPVLLSGLTIEHTALRDIWPSQTNTVNVEGKGDVKTATFNGSVEVAKIEFH
;
A
#
# COMPACT_ATOMS: atom_id res chain seq x y z
N MET A 1 75.31 -8.43 12.19
CA MET A 1 74.67 -8.34 10.86
C MET A 1 73.27 -7.78 11.06
N LYS A 2 72.98 -6.60 10.50
CA LYS A 2 71.68 -5.89 10.58
C LYS A 2 70.65 -6.64 9.74
N PHE A 3 69.42 -6.82 10.22
CA PHE A 3 68.23 -6.69 9.38
C PHE A 3 67.05 -6.18 10.22
N ILE A 4 66.70 -4.92 9.95
CA ILE A 4 65.47 -4.25 10.35
C ILE A 4 64.40 -4.70 9.35
N THR A 5 63.26 -5.21 9.81
CA THR A 5 62.08 -5.35 8.93
C THR A 5 60.79 -5.04 9.69
N LYS A 6 60.53 -3.72 9.72
CA LYS A 6 59.25 -3.02 9.49
C LYS A 6 57.98 -3.68 10.02
N SER A 7 57.47 -3.09 11.10
CA SER A 7 56.06 -3.10 11.50
C SER A 7 55.19 -2.65 10.32
N LEU A 8 54.35 -3.56 9.79
CA LEU A 8 53.33 -3.23 8.79
C LEU A 8 52.00 -3.11 9.52
N ILE A 9 51.68 -1.89 9.96
CA ILE A 9 50.34 -1.54 10.43
C ILE A 9 49.42 -1.59 9.20
N ILE A 10 48.66 -2.67 9.07
CA ILE A 10 47.57 -2.79 8.10
C ILE A 10 46.45 -1.86 8.59
N CYS A 11 46.38 -0.68 7.99
CA CYS A 11 45.25 0.24 8.14
C CYS A 11 44.12 -0.30 7.27
N LEU A 12 43.31 -1.20 7.85
CA LEU A 12 42.08 -1.68 7.23
C LEU A 12 41.01 -0.59 7.40
N PHE A 13 40.99 0.40 6.50
CA PHE A 13 39.86 1.30 6.39
C PHE A 13 38.64 0.48 5.95
N LEU A 14 37.79 0.18 6.92
CA LEU A 14 36.44 -0.30 6.70
C LEU A 14 35.70 0.79 5.92
N PHE A 15 35.62 0.64 4.61
CA PHE A 15 34.64 1.35 3.80
C PHE A 15 33.25 0.83 4.20
N SER A 16 32.67 1.42 5.25
CA SER A 16 31.25 1.28 5.52
C SER A 16 30.52 2.01 4.39
N ASN A 17 30.17 1.27 3.33
CA ASN A 17 29.19 1.76 2.38
C ASN A 17 27.95 2.12 3.19
N VAL A 18 27.58 3.39 3.18
CA VAL A 18 26.33 3.86 3.75
C VAL A 18 25.25 3.21 2.90
N ILE A 19 24.70 2.09 3.38
CA ILE A 19 23.53 1.47 2.75
C ILE A 19 22.40 2.47 2.97
N PHE A 20 22.16 3.32 1.97
CA PHE A 20 20.94 4.10 1.86
C PHE A 20 19.79 3.15 1.49
N ALA A 21 19.47 2.22 2.40
CA ALA A 21 18.17 1.58 2.44
C ALA A 21 17.19 2.61 2.99
N HIS A 22 16.91 3.66 2.22
CA HIS A 22 15.75 4.48 2.50
C HIS A 22 14.55 3.54 2.49
N GLN A 23 13.82 3.49 3.60
CA GLN A 23 12.62 2.66 3.72
C GLN A 23 11.72 2.92 2.52
N GLN A 24 11.50 1.88 1.71
CA GLN A 24 10.65 1.98 0.53
C GLN A 24 9.22 2.28 0.98
N LYS A 25 8.62 3.31 0.38
CA LYS A 25 7.22 3.66 0.59
C LYS A 25 6.35 2.52 0.09
N ALA A 26 5.39 2.10 0.89
CA ALA A 26 4.52 0.98 0.55
C ALA A 26 3.13 1.07 1.17
N ALA A 27 2.16 0.49 0.47
CA ALA A 27 0.83 0.17 0.98
C ALA A 27 0.52 -1.30 0.73
N ILE A 28 -0.16 -1.94 1.68
CA ILE A 28 -0.70 -3.29 1.51
C ILE A 28 -2.22 -3.19 1.50
N SER A 29 -2.87 -3.89 0.59
CA SER A 29 -4.32 -4.01 0.60
C SER A 29 -4.74 -5.45 0.44
N THR A 30 -5.85 -5.80 1.05
CA THR A 30 -6.48 -7.12 0.90
C THR A 30 -7.88 -6.92 0.34
N VAL A 31 -8.18 -7.62 -0.75
CA VAL A 31 -9.52 -7.81 -1.29
C VAL A 31 -9.95 -9.22 -0.88
N LEU A 32 -10.78 -9.30 0.14
CA LEU A 32 -11.27 -10.55 0.72
C LEU A 32 -12.67 -10.86 0.19
N PHE A 33 -12.83 -12.00 -0.45
CA PHE A 33 -14.14 -12.59 -0.70
C PHE A 33 -14.60 -13.35 0.54
N ASN A 34 -15.39 -12.72 1.40
CA ASN A 34 -15.75 -13.26 2.71
C ASN A 34 -17.00 -14.16 2.61
N PRO A 35 -16.90 -15.48 2.83
CA PRO A 35 -18.04 -16.40 2.72
C PRO A 35 -19.05 -16.24 3.86
N ASN A 36 -18.70 -15.58 4.97
CA ASN A 36 -19.60 -15.41 6.10
C ASN A 36 -20.55 -14.21 5.92
N THR A 37 -20.08 -13.17 5.24
CA THR A 37 -20.84 -11.93 4.99
C THR A 37 -21.39 -11.87 3.56
N GLU A 38 -20.90 -12.74 2.66
CA GLU A 38 -21.17 -12.70 1.22
C GLU A 38 -20.75 -11.36 0.57
N ASN A 39 -19.84 -10.64 1.24
CA ASN A 39 -19.27 -9.38 0.76
C ASN A 39 -17.88 -9.59 0.17
N ILE A 40 -17.52 -8.68 -0.73
CA ILE A 40 -16.13 -8.34 -1.00
C ILE A 40 -15.75 -7.26 0.02
N GLU A 41 -14.77 -7.55 0.86
CA GLU A 41 -14.24 -6.64 1.87
C GLU A 41 -12.86 -6.17 1.42
N VAL A 42 -12.64 -4.87 1.40
CA VAL A 42 -11.37 -4.27 1.00
C VAL A 42 -10.77 -3.54 2.19
N SER A 43 -9.56 -3.92 2.57
CA SER A 43 -8.76 -3.21 3.58
C SER A 43 -7.50 -2.65 2.95
N HIS A 44 -7.15 -1.42 3.31
CA HIS A 44 -5.88 -0.80 2.94
C HIS A 44 -5.11 -0.44 4.20
N ARG A 45 -3.82 -0.79 4.24
CA ARG A 45 -2.90 -0.51 5.33
C ARG A 45 -1.76 0.37 4.84
N PHE A 46 -1.67 1.56 5.41
CA PHE A 46 -0.60 2.53 5.17
C PHE A 46 0.20 2.73 6.46
N TYR A 47 1.52 2.95 6.35
CA TYR A 47 2.29 3.41 7.52
C TYR A 47 1.78 4.80 7.95
N LEU A 48 1.46 4.97 9.23
CA LEU A 48 0.89 6.19 9.77
C LEU A 48 1.81 7.40 9.55
N HIS A 49 3.13 7.21 9.69
CA HIS A 49 4.12 8.24 9.38
C HIS A 49 4.05 8.70 7.92
N ASP A 50 3.87 7.76 6.98
CA ASP A 50 3.77 8.08 5.56
C ASP A 50 2.43 8.77 5.26
N ALA A 51 1.34 8.29 5.85
CA ALA A 51 0.06 8.97 5.75
C ALA A 51 0.11 10.41 6.31
N GLU A 52 0.81 10.63 7.43
CA GLU A 52 1.02 11.96 8.03
C GLU A 52 1.78 12.92 7.10
N HIS A 53 2.83 12.44 6.44
CA HIS A 53 3.52 13.23 5.40
C HIS A 53 2.61 13.52 4.21
N ALA A 54 1.84 12.52 3.77
CA ALA A 54 0.95 12.63 2.63
C ALA A 54 -0.16 13.66 2.88
N VAL A 55 -0.85 13.60 4.03
CA VAL A 55 -1.95 14.55 4.30
C VAL A 55 -1.47 16.00 4.37
N LYS A 56 -0.25 16.25 4.85
CA LYS A 56 0.36 17.58 4.84
C LYS A 56 0.65 18.08 3.42
N HIS A 57 1.03 17.17 2.54
CA HIS A 57 1.23 17.45 1.12
C HIS A 57 -0.11 17.73 0.41
N ILE A 58 -1.12 16.88 0.62
CA ILE A 58 -2.41 16.94 -0.09
C ILE A 58 -3.30 18.07 0.45
N PHE A 59 -3.40 18.21 1.77
CA PHE A 59 -4.40 19.07 2.43
C PHE A 59 -3.80 20.31 3.09
N GLY A 60 -2.47 20.46 3.09
CA GLY A 60 -1.72 21.59 3.65
C GLY A 60 -1.08 21.30 5.00
N LYS A 61 -0.13 22.15 5.40
CA LYS A 61 0.78 21.94 6.54
C LYS A 61 0.11 21.70 7.90
N ASN A 62 -1.14 22.15 8.06
CA ASN A 62 -1.92 22.01 9.29
C ASN A 62 -2.73 20.71 9.36
N ALA A 63 -2.69 19.86 8.32
CA ALA A 63 -3.30 18.55 8.37
C ALA A 63 -2.55 17.65 9.36
N ASP A 64 -3.32 16.91 10.16
CA ASP A 64 -2.81 16.03 11.21
C ASP A 64 -3.66 14.74 11.22
N ILE A 65 -3.14 13.67 10.61
CA ILE A 65 -3.89 12.40 10.55
C ILE A 65 -3.92 11.68 11.89
N ILE A 66 -3.03 12.03 12.81
CA ILE A 66 -2.92 11.39 14.13
C ILE A 66 -4.03 11.88 15.04
N GLN A 67 -4.30 13.19 15.05
CA GLN A 67 -5.22 13.82 16.01
C GLN A 67 -6.53 14.30 15.39
N SER A 68 -6.57 14.61 14.09
CA SER A 68 -7.76 15.20 13.46
C SER A 68 -8.62 14.16 12.74
N LYS A 69 -9.79 13.86 13.31
CA LYS A 69 -10.82 13.04 12.64
C LYS A 69 -11.21 13.58 11.27
N GLN A 70 -11.20 14.90 11.09
CA GLN A 70 -11.45 15.53 9.79
C GLN A 70 -10.34 15.19 8.78
N THR A 71 -9.07 15.23 9.17
CA THR A 71 -7.97 14.83 8.30
C THR A 71 -8.02 13.33 7.99
N GLN A 72 -8.36 12.49 8.97
CA GLN A 72 -8.54 11.06 8.77
C GLN A 72 -9.66 10.77 7.76
N GLN A 73 -10.81 11.45 7.87
CA GLN A 73 -11.92 11.35 6.92
C GLN A 73 -11.52 11.78 5.50
N ARG A 74 -10.79 12.90 5.37
CA ARG A 74 -10.31 13.36 4.06
C ARG A 74 -9.30 12.38 3.45
N PHE A 75 -8.45 11.76 4.26
CA PHE A 75 -7.51 10.74 3.79
C PHE A 75 -8.23 9.46 3.37
N PHE A 76 -9.27 9.06 4.10
CA PHE A 76 -10.15 7.96 3.74
C PHE A 76 -10.80 8.18 2.36
N GLU A 77 -11.41 9.35 2.13
CA GLU A 77 -11.99 9.73 0.83
C GLU A 77 -10.94 9.76 -0.29
N TYR A 78 -9.74 10.27 0.01
CA TYR A 78 -8.60 10.26 -0.91
C TYR A 78 -8.23 8.83 -1.34
N VAL A 79 -8.17 7.87 -0.40
CA VAL A 79 -7.86 6.46 -0.72
C VAL A 79 -8.99 5.83 -1.55
N MET A 80 -10.26 6.07 -1.17
CA MET A 80 -11.41 5.57 -1.94
C MET A 80 -11.37 6.02 -3.39
N SER A 81 -10.99 7.27 -3.66
CA SER A 81 -10.90 7.80 -5.03
C SER A 81 -9.74 7.23 -5.87
N ARG A 82 -8.83 6.47 -5.26
CA ARG A 82 -7.58 5.97 -5.86
C ARG A 82 -7.45 4.45 -5.82
N PHE A 83 -8.55 3.78 -5.51
CA PHE A 83 -8.69 2.35 -5.58
C PHE A 83 -10.00 2.01 -6.28
N SER A 84 -9.96 1.15 -7.29
CA SER A 84 -11.18 0.67 -7.94
C SER A 84 -11.09 -0.80 -8.33
N LEU A 85 -12.26 -1.44 -8.34
CA LEU A 85 -12.45 -2.80 -8.82
C LEU A 85 -13.41 -2.77 -10.01
N LYS A 86 -13.09 -3.55 -11.03
CA LYS A 86 -13.99 -3.84 -12.15
C LYS A 86 -14.10 -5.35 -12.34
N ASP A 87 -15.27 -5.81 -12.77
CA ASP A 87 -15.49 -7.20 -13.15
C ASP A 87 -14.76 -7.56 -14.47
N ASP A 88 -14.87 -8.82 -14.89
CA ASP A 88 -14.28 -9.33 -16.14
C ASP A 88 -14.83 -8.66 -17.42
N LYS A 89 -15.99 -8.00 -17.32
CA LYS A 89 -16.63 -7.25 -18.40
C LYS A 89 -16.25 -5.77 -18.39
N GLY A 90 -15.49 -5.32 -17.40
CA GLY A 90 -15.08 -3.94 -17.22
C GLY A 90 -16.11 -3.05 -16.50
N ASN A 91 -17.18 -3.62 -15.95
CA ASN A 91 -18.13 -2.86 -15.13
C ASN A 91 -17.52 -2.57 -13.77
N THR A 92 -17.68 -1.33 -13.30
CA THR A 92 -17.24 -0.93 -11.96
C THR A 92 -18.02 -1.69 -10.89
N ILE A 93 -17.29 -2.26 -9.93
CA ILE A 93 -17.83 -2.80 -8.69
C ILE A 93 -17.83 -1.64 -7.69
N ASP A 94 -19.03 -1.13 -7.37
CA ASP A 94 -19.18 0.01 -6.46
C ASP A 94 -18.86 -0.39 -5.01
N LEU A 95 -17.76 0.13 -4.49
CA LEU A 95 -17.26 -0.14 -3.14
C LEU A 95 -17.82 0.89 -2.16
N GLY A 96 -18.69 0.43 -1.26
CA GLY A 96 -19.27 1.23 -0.20
C GLY A 96 -18.26 1.56 0.92
N PRO A 97 -18.36 2.74 1.53
CA PRO A 97 -17.51 3.11 2.66
C PRO A 97 -17.87 2.30 3.92
N VAL A 98 -16.88 1.73 4.60
CA VAL A 98 -17.05 1.12 5.94
C VAL A 98 -16.48 2.02 7.02
N GLY A 99 -15.21 2.45 6.87
CA GLY A 99 -14.58 3.34 7.83
C GLY A 99 -13.06 3.34 7.77
N PHE A 100 -12.44 3.92 8.79
CA PHE A 100 -10.99 4.00 8.93
C PHE A 100 -10.60 4.01 10.41
N GLU A 101 -9.38 3.60 10.70
CA GLU A 101 -8.82 3.67 12.05
C GLU A 101 -7.31 3.86 12.04
N VAL A 102 -6.80 4.30 13.18
CA VAL A 102 -5.38 4.29 13.49
C VAL A 102 -5.15 3.12 14.43
N ASP A 103 -4.33 2.15 14.00
CA ASP A 103 -3.92 1.01 14.82
C ASP A 103 -2.40 0.89 14.83
N GLY A 104 -1.82 1.14 16.00
CA GLY A 104 -0.38 1.20 16.22
C GLY A 104 0.31 2.16 15.26
N LYS A 105 1.13 1.60 14.35
CA LYS A 105 1.91 2.36 13.36
C LYS A 105 1.23 2.47 12.00
N PHE A 106 -0.04 2.07 11.90
CA PHE A 106 -0.76 2.00 10.64
C PHE A 106 -2.02 2.85 10.65
N PHE A 107 -2.36 3.36 9.47
CA PHE A 107 -3.66 3.89 9.15
C PHE A 107 -4.39 2.88 8.25
N TRP A 108 -5.60 2.53 8.63
CA TRP A 108 -6.44 1.57 7.92
C TRP A 108 -7.63 2.27 7.26
N VAL A 109 -7.98 1.82 6.06
CA VAL A 109 -9.18 2.23 5.30
C VAL A 109 -9.93 0.98 4.91
N TYR A 110 -11.24 0.97 5.14
CA TYR A 110 -12.12 -0.17 4.91
C TYR A 110 -13.27 0.21 3.97
N GLN A 111 -13.51 -0.64 2.99
CA GLN A 111 -14.61 -0.56 2.05
C GLN A 111 -15.22 -1.94 1.88
N GLU A 112 -16.48 -2.02 1.48
CA GLU A 112 -17.10 -3.30 1.17
C GLU A 112 -18.17 -3.18 0.09
N THR A 113 -18.50 -4.29 -0.54
CA THR A 113 -19.68 -4.38 -1.39
C THR A 113 -20.25 -5.79 -1.34
N LYS A 114 -21.53 -5.94 -1.69
CA LYS A 114 -22.09 -7.28 -1.89
C LYS A 114 -21.37 -7.95 -3.05
N GLN A 115 -20.95 -9.20 -2.86
CA GLN A 115 -20.28 -9.93 -3.94
C GLN A 115 -21.25 -10.13 -5.12
N PRO A 116 -20.87 -9.71 -6.35
CA PRO A 116 -21.62 -10.06 -7.55
C PRO A 116 -21.74 -11.59 -7.73
N VAL A 117 -22.89 -12.04 -8.25
CA VAL A 117 -23.22 -13.47 -8.42
C VAL A 117 -22.21 -14.20 -9.31
N LEU A 118 -21.72 -13.52 -10.35
CA LEU A 118 -20.77 -14.08 -11.32
C LEU A 118 -19.55 -13.17 -11.40
N LEU A 119 -18.41 -13.69 -11.00
CA LEU A 119 -17.10 -13.05 -11.10
C LEU A 119 -16.07 -14.10 -11.50
N SER A 120 -15.46 -13.92 -12.67
CA SER A 120 -14.36 -14.79 -13.14
C SER A 120 -12.98 -14.18 -12.91
N GLY A 121 -12.93 -12.90 -12.53
CA GLY A 121 -11.72 -12.18 -12.22
C GLY A 121 -12.01 -10.74 -11.80
N LEU A 122 -10.95 -9.98 -11.53
CA LEU A 122 -10.98 -8.56 -11.21
C LEU A 122 -9.98 -7.81 -12.08
N THR A 123 -10.36 -6.61 -12.51
CA THR A 123 -9.40 -5.56 -12.85
C THR A 123 -9.30 -4.62 -11.67
N ILE A 124 -8.08 -4.41 -11.18
CA ILE A 124 -7.78 -3.62 -9.99
C ILE A 124 -6.97 -2.42 -10.43
N GLU A 125 -7.39 -1.23 -10.01
CA GLU A 125 -6.61 0.01 -10.13
C GLU A 125 -6.20 0.48 -8.74
N HIS A 126 -4.93 0.81 -8.53
CA HIS A 126 -4.45 1.28 -7.24
C HIS A 126 -3.31 2.30 -7.35
N THR A 127 -3.65 3.56 -7.04
CA THR A 127 -2.76 4.73 -7.20
C THR A 127 -2.55 5.51 -5.90
N ALA A 128 -3.17 5.09 -4.78
CA ALA A 128 -3.05 5.78 -3.49
C ALA A 128 -1.58 6.01 -3.09
N LEU A 129 -1.26 7.26 -2.75
CA LEU A 129 0.05 7.83 -2.41
C LEU A 129 1.11 7.78 -3.52
N ARG A 130 0.82 7.18 -4.68
CA ARG A 130 1.77 7.12 -5.80
C ARG A 130 1.80 8.40 -6.63
N ASP A 131 0.75 9.21 -6.54
CA ASP A 131 0.73 10.60 -7.02
C ASP A 131 1.68 11.52 -6.21
N ILE A 132 2.01 11.13 -4.97
CA ILE A 132 2.97 11.86 -4.10
C ILE A 132 4.37 11.25 -4.21
N TRP A 133 4.44 9.91 -4.21
CA TRP A 133 5.69 9.16 -4.30
C TRP A 133 5.63 8.17 -5.47
N PRO A 134 6.06 8.55 -6.68
CA PRO A 134 6.02 7.67 -7.85
C PRO A 134 6.80 6.35 -7.68
N SER A 135 7.78 6.32 -6.78
CA SER A 135 8.55 5.10 -6.43
C SER A 135 7.86 4.19 -5.41
N GLN A 136 6.74 4.62 -4.82
CA GLN A 136 5.97 3.80 -3.89
C GLN A 136 5.45 2.53 -4.58
N THR A 137 5.47 1.43 -3.82
CA THR A 137 4.88 0.15 -4.25
C THR A 137 3.62 -0.14 -3.48
N ASN A 138 2.50 -0.32 -4.17
CA ASN A 138 1.28 -0.83 -3.55
C ASN A 138 1.14 -2.32 -3.88
N THR A 139 0.80 -3.13 -2.90
CA THR A 139 0.55 -4.57 -3.08
C THR A 139 -0.89 -4.87 -2.71
N VAL A 140 -1.60 -5.59 -3.57
CA VAL A 140 -2.97 -6.03 -3.33
C VAL A 140 -2.99 -7.55 -3.32
N ASN A 141 -3.42 -8.14 -2.21
CA ASN A 141 -3.71 -9.56 -2.10
C ASN A 141 -5.20 -9.79 -2.32
N VAL A 142 -5.53 -10.80 -3.12
CA VAL A 142 -6.90 -11.25 -3.34
C VAL A 142 -7.07 -12.62 -2.70
N GLU A 143 -8.01 -12.72 -1.78
CA GLU A 143 -8.19 -13.85 -0.87
C GLU A 143 -9.65 -14.35 -0.90
N GLY A 144 -9.89 -15.61 -0.53
CA GLY A 144 -11.25 -16.17 -0.46
C GLY A 144 -11.79 -16.76 -1.77
N LYS A 145 -10.98 -16.80 -2.84
CA LYS A 145 -11.28 -17.47 -4.13
C LYS A 145 -10.19 -18.50 -4.49
N GLY A 146 -9.80 -19.33 -3.52
CA GLY A 146 -8.71 -20.30 -3.66
C GLY A 146 -7.37 -19.75 -3.13
N ASP A 147 -6.28 -20.06 -3.84
CA ASP A 147 -4.95 -19.57 -3.49
C ASP A 147 -4.88 -18.03 -3.54
N VAL A 148 -4.06 -17.45 -2.66
CA VAL A 148 -3.83 -16.00 -2.63
C VAL A 148 -3.21 -15.55 -3.95
N LYS A 149 -3.85 -14.59 -4.61
CA LYS A 149 -3.32 -13.95 -5.82
C LYS A 149 -2.84 -12.54 -5.46
N THR A 150 -1.65 -12.17 -5.93
CA THR A 150 -1.04 -10.88 -5.58
C THR A 150 -0.82 -10.02 -6.82
N ALA A 151 -1.27 -8.77 -6.75
CA ALA A 151 -0.94 -7.73 -7.72
C ALA A 151 -0.01 -6.68 -7.10
N THR A 152 1.02 -6.27 -7.84
CA THR A 152 1.97 -5.25 -7.41
C THR A 152 1.93 -4.06 -8.36
N PHE A 153 1.80 -2.88 -7.79
CA PHE A 153 1.62 -1.60 -8.46
C PHE A 153 2.83 -0.73 -8.17
N ASN A 154 3.74 -0.61 -9.13
CA ASN A 154 4.97 0.16 -9.04
C ASN A 154 5.30 0.78 -10.41
N GLY A 155 6.19 1.78 -10.44
CA GLY A 155 6.54 2.48 -11.67
C GLY A 155 5.29 3.02 -12.36
N SER A 156 5.07 2.64 -13.62
CA SER A 156 3.89 3.03 -14.42
C SER A 156 2.72 2.04 -14.34
N VAL A 157 2.81 0.97 -13.55
CA VAL A 157 1.74 -0.04 -13.44
C VAL A 157 0.67 0.46 -12.49
N GLU A 158 -0.44 0.97 -13.01
CA GLU A 158 -1.57 1.48 -12.22
C GLU A 158 -2.75 0.51 -12.19
N VAL A 159 -2.83 -0.39 -13.19
CA VAL A 159 -3.90 -1.36 -13.38
C VAL A 159 -3.32 -2.77 -13.47
N ALA A 160 -3.96 -3.73 -12.79
CA ALA A 160 -3.64 -5.15 -12.86
C ALA A 160 -4.90 -5.99 -13.05
N LYS A 161 -4.80 -7.12 -13.74
CA LYS A 161 -5.88 -8.10 -13.89
C LYS A 161 -5.56 -9.36 -13.09
N ILE A 162 -6.57 -9.92 -12.43
CA ILE A 162 -6.49 -11.17 -11.65
C ILE A 162 -7.64 -12.06 -12.10
N GLU A 163 -7.36 -13.33 -12.41
CA GLU A 163 -8.36 -14.32 -12.83
C GLU A 163 -8.50 -15.42 -11.77
N PHE A 164 -9.72 -15.93 -11.55
CA PHE A 164 -10.09 -16.82 -10.43
C PHE A 164 -10.16 -18.32 -10.76
N HIS A 165 -9.55 -18.77 -11.87
CA HIS A 165 -9.64 -20.15 -12.40
C HIS A 165 -9.75 -21.26 -11.36
#